data_AF-A0A6P5TC77-F1
#
_entry.id   AF-A0A6P5TC77-F1
#
_cell.length_a   1.000
_cell.length_b   1.000
_cell.length_c   1.000
_cell.angle_alpha   90.00
_cell.angle_beta   90.00
_cell.angle_gamma   90.00
#
_symmetry.space_group_name_H-M   'P 1'
#
loop_
_entity.id
_entity.type
_entity.pdbx_description
1 polymer ?
#
loop_
_entity_poly.entity_id
_entity_poly.type
_entity_poly.pdbx_seq_one_letter_code
_entity_poly.pdbx_strand_id
1 'polypeptide(L)'
;MGSRYMTGTHRSCQQKDFITVEHYYCIDVFNDVIDCMLRELNDRFSEQTVELLILSSALGPRNSFKSFNIEDLCKLAKKFYLADFIPSDLKALEIELMYFQNDMRRLPCFKEITTLPQLCQQLVETTLVENYHLLYKLIRLVLTLLVSTATTEQTFSCMRIIKNRLQSTIADEFLDDFMILHIEREFANSIDNAEIIEEFKISKPCRVVG
;
A
#
# COMPACT_ATOMS: atom_id res chain seq x y z
N MET A 1 2.62 -18.24 48.08
CA MET A 1 4.09 -18.35 48.00
C MET A 1 4.51 -17.92 46.60
N GLY A 2 4.81 -16.63 46.42
CA GLY A 2 5.20 -16.07 45.12
C GLY A 2 6.71 -16.06 45.00
N SER A 3 7.23 -16.89 44.10
CA SER A 3 8.65 -16.93 43.74
C SER A 3 9.06 -15.63 43.04
N ARG A 4 9.94 -14.87 43.70
CA ARG A 4 10.59 -13.66 43.18
C ARG A 4 11.82 -14.09 42.38
N TYR A 5 11.83 -13.83 41.08
CA TYR A 5 13.04 -13.89 40.26
C TYR A 5 13.42 -12.46 39.88
N MET A 6 14.50 -11.97 40.50
CA MET A 6 15.22 -10.77 40.07
C MET A 6 16.47 -11.26 39.37
N THR A 7 16.59 -11.01 38.06
CA THR A 7 17.90 -10.83 37.44
C THR A 7 17.74 -9.78 36.36
N GLY A 8 17.85 -8.52 36.77
CA GLY A 8 18.04 -7.41 35.87
C GLY A 8 19.51 -7.34 35.47
N THR A 9 19.77 -7.10 34.19
CA THR A 9 20.99 -6.37 33.80
C THR A 9 20.74 -5.63 32.50
N HIS A 10 20.17 -4.42 32.59
CA HIS A 10 20.77 -3.24 31.97
C HIS A 10 20.04 -1.95 32.42
N ARG A 11 20.75 -1.17 33.25
CA ARG A 11 20.69 0.28 33.46
C ARG A 11 19.31 0.95 33.68
N SER A 12 18.89 1.00 34.94
CA SER A 12 18.55 2.29 35.58
C SER A 12 18.60 2.12 37.10
N CYS A 13 19.45 2.92 37.74
CA CYS A 13 19.50 3.00 39.19
C CYS A 13 18.30 3.82 39.67
N GLN A 14 17.61 3.28 40.68
CA GLN A 14 16.69 3.97 41.60
C GLN A 14 15.26 4.28 41.12
N GLN A 15 14.45 3.24 40.94
CA GLN A 15 13.06 3.27 41.41
C GLN A 15 12.60 1.83 41.70
N LYS A 16 12.41 1.51 42.99
CA LYS A 16 11.79 0.26 43.43
C LYS A 16 10.28 0.42 43.34
N ASP A 17 9.77 0.65 42.14
CA ASP A 17 8.35 0.48 41.89
C ASP A 17 8.13 -1.01 41.65
N PHE A 18 7.21 -1.59 42.42
CA PHE A 18 6.81 -2.98 42.25
C PHE A 18 6.02 -3.10 40.95
N ILE A 19 6.73 -3.16 39.82
CA ILE A 19 6.15 -3.42 38.51
C ILE A 19 5.51 -4.81 38.59
N THR A 20 4.18 -4.83 38.65
CA THR A 20 3.42 -6.08 38.55
C THR A 20 3.65 -6.67 37.16
N VAL A 21 3.62 -7.99 37.03
CA VAL A 21 3.73 -8.67 35.73
C VAL A 21 2.73 -8.10 34.72
N GLU A 22 1.55 -7.73 35.22
CA GLU A 22 0.52 -7.04 34.45
C GLU A 22 0.99 -5.68 33.91
N HIS A 23 1.66 -4.84 34.71
CA HIS A 23 2.21 -3.56 34.24
C HIS A 23 3.31 -3.76 33.19
N TYR A 24 4.19 -4.75 33.38
CA TYR A 24 5.23 -5.08 32.39
C TYR A 24 4.64 -5.45 31.03
N TYR A 25 3.59 -6.29 30.99
CA TYR A 25 2.97 -6.64 29.70
C TYR A 25 2.06 -5.55 29.14
N CYS A 26 1.25 -4.89 29.98
CA CYS A 26 0.29 -3.90 29.53
C CYS A 26 0.92 -2.57 29.13
N ILE A 27 2.09 -2.23 29.68
CA ILE A 27 2.74 -0.95 29.45
C ILE A 27 4.07 -1.15 28.74
N ASP A 28 5.03 -1.87 29.33
CA ASP A 28 6.38 -1.96 28.76
C ASP A 28 6.38 -2.71 27.42
N VAL A 29 5.83 -3.93 27.38
CA VAL A 29 5.76 -4.72 26.13
C VAL A 29 4.84 -4.07 25.10
N PHE A 30 3.71 -3.49 25.52
CA PHE A 30 2.80 -2.83 24.59
C PHE A 30 3.44 -1.59 23.95
N ASN A 31 4.08 -0.74 24.74
CA ASN A 31 4.77 0.45 24.23
C ASN A 31 5.97 0.07 23.36
N ASP A 32 6.75 -0.95 23.75
CA ASP A 32 7.85 -1.47 22.92
C ASP A 32 7.36 -1.93 21.54
N VAL A 33 6.19 -2.58 21.49
CA VAL A 33 5.54 -3.01 20.24
C VAL A 33 5.07 -1.80 19.43
N ILE A 34 4.47 -0.79 20.07
CA ILE A 34 4.04 0.47 19.42
C ILE A 34 5.25 1.21 18.85
N ASP A 35 6.33 1.34 19.61
CA ASP A 35 7.56 1.99 19.18
C ASP A 35 8.22 1.23 18.02
N CYS A 36 8.21 -0.11 18.05
CA CYS A 36 8.64 -0.92 16.91
C CYS A 36 7.78 -0.67 15.67
N MET A 37 6.46 -0.63 15.80
CA MET A 37 5.56 -0.35 14.68
C MET A 37 5.77 1.06 14.13
N LEU A 38 5.93 2.06 15.00
CA LEU A 38 6.20 3.44 14.59
C LEU A 38 7.53 3.56 13.86
N ARG A 39 8.59 2.89 14.35
CA ARG A 39 9.88 2.86 13.67
C ARG A 39 9.78 2.20 12.31
N GLU A 40 9.14 1.03 12.20
CA GLU A 40 8.92 0.36 10.91
C GLU A 40 8.11 1.22 9.93
N LEU A 41 7.10 1.95 10.41
CA LEU A 41 6.33 2.87 9.58
C LEU A 41 7.18 4.05 9.10
N ASN A 42 7.97 4.66 9.98
CA ASN A 42 8.85 5.77 9.63
C ASN A 42 10.00 5.35 8.72
N ASP A 43 10.51 4.12 8.87
CA ASP A 43 11.54 3.56 7.99
C ASP A 43 10.96 3.24 6.60
N ARG A 44 9.69 2.83 6.53
CA ARG A 44 8.99 2.52 5.26
C ARG A 44 8.51 3.76 4.52
N PHE A 45 7.89 4.71 5.23
CA PHE A 45 7.31 5.91 4.65
C PHE A 45 8.20 7.11 4.94
N SER A 46 9.00 7.50 3.94
CA SER A 46 9.74 8.76 4.01
C SER A 46 8.79 9.94 4.22
N GLU A 47 9.30 11.04 4.81
CA GLU A 47 8.53 12.27 4.98
C GLU A 47 7.89 12.75 3.67
N GLN A 48 8.60 12.57 2.54
CA GLN A 48 8.09 12.89 1.21
C GLN A 48 6.93 11.98 0.78
N THR A 49 7.01 10.68 1.07
CA THR A 49 5.93 9.72 0.80
C THR A 49 4.70 10.02 1.65
N VAL A 50 4.89 10.38 2.91
CA VAL A 50 3.80 10.78 3.80
C VAL A 50 3.12 12.06 3.28
N GLU A 51 3.89 13.08 2.92
CA GLU A 51 3.34 14.31 2.35
C GLU A 51 2.58 14.06 1.05
N LEU A 52 3.12 13.20 0.18
CA LEU A 52 2.45 12.77 -1.05
C LEU A 52 1.10 12.12 -0.79
N LEU A 53 1.00 11.22 0.20
CA LEU A 53 -0.24 10.56 0.59
C LEU A 53 -1.25 11.55 1.19
N ILE A 54 -0.77 12.48 2.02
CA ILE A 54 -1.62 13.55 2.58
C ILE A 54 -2.21 14.40 1.47
N LEU A 55 -1.40 14.87 0.52
CA LEU A 55 -1.90 15.66 -0.61
C LEU A 55 -2.81 14.84 -1.55
N SER A 56 -2.51 13.55 -1.76
CA SER A 56 -3.35 12.65 -2.56
C SER A 56 -4.73 12.42 -1.93
N SER A 57 -4.85 12.53 -0.60
CA SER A 57 -6.14 12.43 0.10
C SER A 57 -7.13 13.54 -0.26
N ALA A 58 -6.65 14.64 -0.84
CA ALA A 58 -7.50 15.72 -1.36
C ALA A 58 -8.34 15.27 -2.57
N LEU A 59 -7.96 14.21 -3.29
CA LEU A 59 -8.80 13.63 -4.35
C LEU A 59 -9.91 12.70 -3.81
N GLY A 60 -9.94 12.44 -2.50
CA GLY A 60 -10.84 11.46 -1.90
C GLY A 60 -12.33 11.82 -2.10
N PRO A 61 -13.14 10.97 -2.76
CA PRO A 61 -14.56 11.25 -2.99
C PRO A 61 -15.44 11.04 -1.76
N ARG A 62 -14.89 10.48 -0.68
CA ARG A 62 -15.62 10.19 0.56
C ARG A 62 -16.30 11.44 1.13
N ASN A 63 -17.47 11.22 1.73
CA ASN A 63 -18.28 12.27 2.36
C ASN A 63 -18.56 13.44 1.43
N SER A 64 -18.93 13.15 0.18
CA SER A 64 -19.18 14.17 -0.85
C SER A 64 -17.97 15.08 -1.07
N PHE A 65 -16.77 14.48 -1.15
CA PHE A 65 -15.50 15.17 -1.39
C PHE A 65 -15.15 16.23 -0.35
N LYS A 66 -15.40 15.93 0.93
CA LYS A 66 -15.11 16.87 2.03
C LYS A 66 -13.63 17.28 2.12
N SER A 67 -12.71 16.38 1.75
CA SER A 67 -11.27 16.65 1.77
C SER A 67 -10.77 17.37 0.51
N PHE A 68 -11.65 17.68 -0.46
CA PHE A 68 -11.24 18.29 -1.71
C PHE A 68 -10.70 19.69 -1.53
N ASN A 69 -9.42 19.86 -1.83
CA ASN A 69 -8.69 21.11 -1.72
C ASN A 69 -7.86 21.35 -2.99
N ILE A 70 -8.17 22.42 -3.69
CA ILE A 70 -7.51 22.81 -4.95
C ILE A 70 -6.02 23.12 -4.71
N GLU A 71 -5.69 23.79 -3.61
CA GLU A 71 -4.31 24.19 -3.29
C GLU A 71 -3.43 22.95 -3.05
N ASP A 72 -3.94 21.97 -2.32
CA ASP A 72 -3.23 20.72 -2.05
C ASP A 72 -2.99 19.90 -3.34
N LEU A 73 -3.96 19.90 -4.26
CA LEU A 73 -3.84 19.22 -5.55
C LEU A 73 -2.87 19.92 -6.51
N CYS A 74 -2.88 21.25 -6.54
CA CYS A 74 -1.89 22.01 -7.28
C CYS A 74 -0.48 21.81 -6.69
N LYS A 75 -0.36 21.76 -5.35
CA LYS A 75 0.89 21.45 -4.67
C LYS A 75 1.37 20.03 -4.97
N LEU A 76 0.45 19.06 -5.03
CA LEU A 76 0.73 17.67 -5.40
C LEU A 76 1.34 17.59 -6.80
N ALA A 77 0.66 18.17 -7.80
CA ALA A 77 1.14 18.21 -9.18
C ALA A 77 2.50 18.90 -9.29
N LYS A 78 2.65 20.07 -8.65
CA LYS A 78 3.87 20.87 -8.69
C LYS A 78 5.06 20.22 -7.98
N LYS A 79 4.85 19.48 -6.88
CA LYS A 79 5.95 18.96 -6.06
C LYS A 79 6.37 17.56 -6.47
N PHE A 80 5.43 16.69 -6.84
CA PHE A 80 5.69 15.27 -7.06
C PHE A 80 5.62 14.85 -8.54
N TYR A 81 4.97 15.64 -9.39
CA TYR A 81 4.76 15.31 -10.81
C TYR A 81 5.32 16.38 -11.75
N LEU A 82 6.49 16.93 -11.42
CA LEU A 82 7.19 17.97 -12.20
C LEU A 82 7.44 17.59 -13.66
N ALA A 83 7.68 16.30 -13.93
CA ALA A 83 7.90 15.80 -15.29
C ALA A 83 6.61 15.71 -16.12
N ASP A 84 5.46 15.61 -15.43
CA ASP A 84 4.16 15.43 -16.05
C ASP A 84 3.38 16.74 -16.24
N PHE A 85 3.72 17.81 -15.53
CA PHE A 85 3.00 19.09 -15.60
C PHE A 85 3.93 20.26 -15.92
N ILE A 86 3.65 20.97 -17.01
CA ILE A 86 4.32 22.22 -17.37
C ILE A 86 3.73 23.36 -16.51
N PRO A 87 4.46 24.46 -16.24
CA PRO A 87 3.91 25.58 -15.46
C PRO A 87 2.60 26.16 -16.00
N SER A 88 2.36 26.08 -17.31
CA SER A 88 1.07 26.46 -17.92
C SER A 88 -0.05 25.48 -17.56
N ASP A 89 0.25 24.19 -17.51
CA ASP A 89 -0.70 23.14 -17.15
C ASP A 89 -1.15 23.27 -15.70
N LEU A 90 -0.28 23.71 -14.80
CA LEU A 90 -0.66 23.92 -13.39
C LEU A 90 -1.75 24.98 -13.23
N LYS A 91 -1.70 26.05 -14.04
CA LYS A 91 -2.76 27.09 -14.03
C LYS A 91 -4.05 26.56 -14.66
N ALA A 92 -3.94 25.79 -15.75
CA ALA A 92 -5.10 25.16 -16.37
C ALA A 92 -5.75 24.12 -15.45
N LEU A 93 -4.95 23.35 -14.71
CA LEU A 93 -5.39 22.40 -13.71
C LEU A 93 -6.17 23.10 -12.59
N GLU A 94 -5.68 24.23 -12.09
CA GLU A 94 -6.39 25.01 -11.07
C GLU A 94 -7.80 25.43 -11.55
N ILE A 95 -7.90 25.88 -12.81
CA ILE A 95 -9.16 26.24 -13.45
C ILE A 95 -10.07 25.02 -13.61
N GLU A 96 -9.55 23.89 -14.12
CA GLU A 96 -10.29 22.62 -14.24
C GLU A 96 -10.84 22.17 -12.88
N LEU A 97 -10.03 22.24 -11.82
CA LEU A 97 -10.42 21.86 -10.46
C LEU A 97 -11.53 22.75 -9.91
N MET A 98 -11.53 24.05 -10.22
CA MET A 98 -12.62 24.96 -9.84
C MET A 98 -13.95 24.60 -10.54
N TYR A 99 -13.89 24.28 -11.84
CA TYR A 99 -15.09 23.85 -12.57
C TYR A 99 -15.58 22.50 -12.05
N PHE A 100 -14.67 21.55 -11.85
CA PHE A 100 -14.97 20.24 -11.31
C PHE A 100 -15.64 20.35 -9.93
N GLN A 101 -15.15 21.21 -9.03
CA GLN A 101 -15.74 21.45 -7.72
C GLN A 101 -17.23 21.88 -7.80
N ASN A 102 -17.58 22.68 -8.80
CA ASN A 102 -18.98 23.08 -9.03
C ASN A 102 -19.81 21.92 -9.58
N ASP A 103 -19.24 21.15 -10.50
CA ASP A 103 -19.90 20.03 -11.16
C ASP A 103 -20.15 18.86 -10.22
N MET A 104 -19.26 18.61 -9.26
CA MET A 104 -19.43 17.63 -8.19
C MET A 104 -20.68 17.89 -7.34
N ARG A 105 -21.07 19.16 -7.17
CA ARG A 105 -22.28 19.55 -6.42
C ARG A 105 -23.55 19.48 -7.26
N ARG A 106 -23.42 19.71 -8.57
CA ARG A 106 -24.55 19.84 -9.50
C ARG A 106 -24.95 18.51 -10.12
N LEU A 107 -23.98 17.70 -10.50
CA LEU A 107 -24.21 16.48 -11.25
C LEU A 107 -24.53 15.31 -10.31
N PRO A 108 -25.59 14.53 -10.59
CA PRO A 108 -25.99 13.40 -9.75
C PRO A 108 -25.00 12.23 -9.78
N CYS A 109 -24.21 12.08 -10.85
CA CYS A 109 -23.24 10.98 -11.03
C CYS A 109 -22.14 10.97 -9.96
N PHE A 110 -21.84 12.10 -9.32
CA PHE A 110 -20.81 12.18 -8.29
C PHE A 110 -21.31 11.93 -6.86
N LYS A 111 -22.62 11.74 -6.65
CA LYS A 111 -23.21 11.64 -5.29
C LYS A 111 -22.90 10.34 -4.56
N GLU A 112 -22.72 9.24 -5.28
CA GLU A 112 -22.55 7.90 -4.69
C GLU A 112 -21.11 7.37 -4.76
N ILE A 113 -20.15 8.21 -5.19
CA ILE A 113 -18.76 7.78 -5.36
C ILE A 113 -18.07 7.70 -4.00
N THR A 114 -17.50 6.53 -3.70
CA THR A 114 -16.80 6.28 -2.43
C THR A 114 -15.30 6.08 -2.59
N THR A 115 -14.86 5.69 -3.79
CA THR A 115 -13.46 5.36 -4.08
C THR A 115 -12.93 6.09 -5.30
N LEU A 116 -11.62 6.30 -5.32
CA LEU A 116 -10.93 7.02 -6.40
C LEU A 116 -10.95 6.26 -7.75
N PRO A 117 -10.88 4.92 -7.81
CA PRO A 117 -11.12 4.18 -9.06
C PRO A 117 -12.55 4.36 -9.62
N GLN A 118 -13.57 4.39 -8.75
CA GLN A 118 -14.94 4.68 -9.18
C GLN A 118 -15.07 6.09 -9.76
N LEU A 119 -14.34 7.07 -9.18
CA LEU A 119 -14.26 8.42 -9.75
C LEU A 119 -13.68 8.40 -11.17
N CYS A 120 -12.58 7.69 -11.39
CA CYS A 120 -12.01 7.52 -12.73
C CYS A 120 -13.01 6.90 -13.71
N GLN A 121 -13.71 5.84 -13.28
CA GLN A 121 -14.69 5.17 -14.12
C GLN A 121 -15.85 6.11 -14.48
N GLN A 122 -16.38 6.85 -13.51
CA GLN A 122 -17.45 7.82 -13.74
C GLN A 122 -17.04 8.95 -14.69
N LEU A 123 -15.79 9.46 -14.59
CA LEU A 123 -15.29 10.46 -15.53
C LEU A 123 -15.26 9.94 -16.98
N VAL A 124 -14.87 8.68 -17.17
CA VAL A 124 -14.83 8.01 -18.48
C VAL A 124 -16.24 7.79 -19.03
N GLU A 125 -17.15 7.25 -18.20
CA GLU A 125 -18.54 6.98 -18.60
C GLU A 125 -19.31 8.25 -18.96
N THR A 126 -19.05 9.36 -18.26
CA THR A 126 -19.70 10.65 -18.49
C THR A 126 -19.07 11.47 -19.61
N THR A 127 -18.03 10.94 -20.29
CA THR A 127 -17.24 11.64 -21.33
C THR A 127 -16.60 12.96 -20.85
N LEU A 128 -16.56 13.19 -19.54
CA LEU A 128 -16.01 14.41 -18.94
C LEU A 128 -14.48 14.44 -18.94
N VAL A 129 -13.82 13.34 -19.36
CA VAL A 129 -12.37 13.25 -19.50
C VAL A 129 -11.81 14.31 -20.45
N GLU A 130 -12.55 14.68 -21.51
CA GLU A 130 -12.12 15.71 -22.45
C GLU A 130 -12.10 17.11 -21.81
N ASN A 131 -13.05 17.38 -20.91
CA ASN A 131 -13.16 18.65 -20.21
C ASN A 131 -12.19 18.76 -19.02
N TYR A 132 -11.83 17.62 -18.42
CA TYR A 132 -11.00 17.53 -17.22
C TYR A 132 -9.77 16.65 -17.45
N HIS A 133 -9.07 16.89 -18.56
CA HIS A 133 -7.92 16.10 -18.97
C HIS A 133 -6.79 16.12 -17.91
N LEU A 134 -6.50 17.28 -17.33
CA LEU A 134 -5.40 17.45 -16.38
C LEU A 134 -5.75 16.83 -15.03
N LEU A 135 -6.99 17.00 -14.58
CA LEU A 135 -7.49 16.29 -13.39
C LEU A 135 -7.44 14.78 -13.60
N TYR A 136 -7.94 14.28 -14.73
CA TYR A 136 -7.91 12.85 -15.03
C TYR A 136 -6.47 12.30 -15.06
N LYS A 137 -5.53 13.07 -15.64
CA LYS A 137 -4.10 12.75 -15.62
C LYS A 137 -3.57 12.65 -14.19
N LEU A 138 -3.89 13.61 -13.33
CA LEU A 138 -3.46 13.62 -11.93
C LEU A 138 -4.00 12.40 -11.17
N ILE A 139 -5.30 12.10 -11.31
CA ILE A 139 -5.92 10.93 -10.65
C ILE A 139 -5.25 9.64 -11.13
N ARG A 140 -4.96 9.51 -12.43
CA ARG A 140 -4.28 8.34 -12.99
C ARG A 140 -2.86 8.16 -12.44
N LEU A 141 -2.11 9.25 -12.28
CA LEU A 141 -0.77 9.22 -11.71
C LEU A 141 -0.82 8.74 -10.24
N VAL A 142 -1.75 9.29 -9.45
CA VAL A 142 -1.96 8.88 -8.05
C VAL A 142 -2.34 7.40 -7.96
N LEU A 143 -3.26 6.92 -8.80
CA LEU A 143 -3.64 5.49 -8.83
C LEU A 143 -2.46 4.60 -9.20
N THR A 144 -1.70 4.96 -10.24
CA THR A 144 -0.57 4.16 -10.72
C THR A 144 0.50 4.06 -9.64
N LEU A 145 0.76 5.15 -8.93
CA LEU A 145 1.71 5.16 -7.83
C LEU A 145 1.22 4.29 -6.67
N LEU A 146 -0.02 4.48 -6.20
CA LEU A 146 -0.59 3.69 -5.11
C LEU A 146 -0.57 2.18 -5.41
N VAL A 147 -0.89 1.80 -6.65
CA VAL A 147 -0.82 0.41 -7.11
C VAL A 147 0.63 -0.09 -7.09
N SER A 148 1.58 0.70 -7.61
CA SER A 148 3.00 0.32 -7.63
C SER A 148 3.56 0.10 -6.22
N THR A 149 3.27 1.00 -5.27
CA THR A 149 3.72 0.83 -3.89
C THR A 149 3.15 -0.44 -3.27
N ALA A 150 1.84 -0.68 -3.42
CA ALA A 150 1.17 -1.87 -2.90
C ALA A 150 1.72 -3.17 -3.51
N THR A 151 1.96 -3.20 -4.83
CA THR A 151 2.53 -4.37 -5.51
C THR A 151 3.95 -4.65 -5.03
N THR A 152 4.81 -3.63 -4.91
CA THR A 152 6.18 -3.84 -4.40
C THR A 152 6.18 -4.37 -2.98
N GLU A 153 5.32 -3.86 -2.09
CA GLU A 153 5.23 -4.36 -0.72
C GLU A 153 4.68 -5.79 -0.66
N GLN A 154 3.69 -6.12 -1.50
CA GLN A 154 3.16 -7.46 -1.63
C GLN A 154 4.26 -8.44 -2.08
N THR A 155 5.05 -8.09 -3.10
CA THR A 155 6.14 -8.95 -3.57
C THR A 155 7.23 -9.12 -2.50
N PHE A 156 7.67 -8.06 -1.83
CA PHE A 156 8.64 -8.18 -0.73
C PHE A 156 8.10 -9.01 0.45
N SER A 157 6.81 -8.88 0.77
CA SER A 157 6.16 -9.68 1.80
C SER A 157 6.09 -11.16 1.42
N CYS A 158 5.66 -11.47 0.19
CA CYS A 158 5.69 -12.82 -0.36
C CYS A 158 7.09 -13.42 -0.33
N MET A 159 8.11 -12.66 -0.73
CA MET A 159 9.50 -13.09 -0.72
C MET A 159 9.96 -13.45 0.69
N ARG A 160 9.64 -12.59 1.66
CA ARG A 160 9.97 -12.82 3.07
C ARG A 160 9.26 -14.06 3.61
N ILE A 161 7.99 -14.29 3.28
CA ILE A 161 7.23 -15.47 3.70
C ILE A 161 7.84 -16.75 3.09
N ILE A 162 8.14 -16.75 1.78
CA ILE A 162 8.75 -17.89 1.08
C ILE A 162 10.12 -18.22 1.69
N LYS A 163 10.99 -17.21 1.85
CA LYS A 163 12.32 -17.38 2.46
C LYS A 163 12.25 -17.89 3.90
N ASN A 164 11.34 -17.37 4.71
CA ASN A 164 11.19 -17.80 6.11
C ASN A 164 10.62 -19.21 6.23
N ARG A 165 9.68 -19.60 5.38
CA ARG A 165 9.05 -20.94 5.41
C ARG A 165 9.98 -22.04 4.89
N LEU A 166 10.84 -21.73 3.92
CA LEU A 166 11.68 -22.72 3.25
C LEU A 166 13.12 -22.82 3.80
N GLN A 167 13.48 -22.06 4.85
CA GLN A 167 14.80 -22.07 5.52
C GLN A 167 15.99 -22.29 4.55
N SER A 168 16.27 -21.26 3.73
CA SER A 168 17.50 -21.00 2.97
C SER A 168 18.36 -22.20 2.50
N THR A 169 17.98 -22.84 1.38
CA THR A 169 18.92 -23.37 0.36
C THR A 169 18.24 -23.52 -1.02
N ILE A 170 17.35 -22.60 -1.38
CA ILE A 170 16.71 -22.60 -2.71
C ILE A 170 17.56 -21.75 -3.66
N ALA A 171 17.89 -22.31 -4.82
CA ALA A 171 18.57 -21.58 -5.89
C ALA A 171 17.65 -20.46 -6.43
N ASP A 172 18.24 -19.35 -6.85
CA ASP A 172 17.50 -18.15 -7.26
C ASP A 172 16.43 -18.44 -8.34
N GLU A 173 16.69 -19.38 -9.27
CA GLU A 173 15.72 -19.79 -10.30
C GLU A 173 14.41 -20.33 -9.70
N PHE A 174 14.47 -21.17 -8.66
CA PHE A 174 13.26 -21.70 -8.01
C PHE A 174 12.53 -20.61 -7.20
N LEU A 175 13.27 -19.63 -6.66
CA LEU A 175 12.67 -18.53 -5.91
C LEU A 175 11.76 -17.70 -6.83
N ASP A 176 12.22 -17.41 -8.05
CA ASP A 176 11.46 -16.64 -9.04
C ASP A 176 10.17 -17.36 -9.43
N ASP A 177 10.23 -18.67 -9.69
CA ASP A 177 9.04 -19.48 -9.99
C ASP A 177 8.01 -19.45 -8.84
N PHE A 178 8.47 -19.59 -7.59
CA PHE A 178 7.59 -19.49 -6.43
C PHE A 178 7.03 -18.08 -6.23
N MET A 179 7.80 -17.03 -6.52
CA MET A 179 7.34 -15.64 -6.45
C MET A 179 6.18 -15.40 -7.42
N ILE A 180 6.31 -15.87 -8.66
CA ILE A 180 5.26 -15.77 -9.70
C ILE A 180 3.99 -16.47 -9.22
N LEU A 181 4.11 -17.72 -8.74
CA LEU A 181 2.98 -18.51 -8.27
C LEU A 181 2.27 -17.87 -7.06
N HIS A 182 3.02 -17.14 -6.23
CA HIS A 182 2.48 -16.48 -5.04
C HIS A 182 1.83 -15.12 -5.34
N ILE A 183 2.32 -14.38 -6.34
CA ILE A 183 1.73 -13.14 -6.85
C ILE A 183 0.43 -13.46 -7.57
N GLU A 184 0.48 -14.43 -8.49
CA GLU A 184 -0.65 -14.89 -9.29
C GLU A 184 -1.49 -15.94 -8.56
N ARG A 185 -1.53 -15.90 -7.23
CA ARG A 185 -2.16 -16.96 -6.43
C ARG A 185 -3.64 -17.15 -6.74
N GLU A 186 -4.35 -16.09 -7.17
CA GLU A 186 -5.74 -16.21 -7.62
C GLU A 186 -5.87 -17.12 -8.84
N PHE A 187 -4.93 -17.05 -9.78
CA PHE A 187 -4.84 -17.95 -10.92
C PHE A 187 -4.22 -19.30 -10.55
N ALA A 188 -3.18 -19.33 -9.73
CA ALA A 188 -2.56 -20.60 -9.32
C ALA A 188 -3.54 -21.50 -8.55
N ASN A 189 -4.44 -20.92 -7.75
CA ASN A 189 -5.47 -21.67 -7.03
C ASN A 189 -6.58 -22.22 -7.96
N SER A 190 -6.73 -21.70 -9.17
CA SER A 190 -7.71 -22.20 -10.15
C SER A 190 -7.19 -23.39 -10.96
N ILE A 191 -5.89 -23.68 -10.87
CA ILE A 191 -5.27 -24.83 -11.53
C ILE A 191 -5.52 -26.10 -10.69
N ASP A 192 -5.96 -27.18 -11.33
CA ASP A 192 -6.15 -28.46 -10.66
C ASP A 192 -4.81 -29.19 -10.46
N ASN A 193 -4.44 -29.38 -9.19
CA ASN A 193 -3.23 -30.12 -8.83
C ASN A 193 -3.25 -31.56 -9.33
N ALA A 194 -4.43 -32.18 -9.49
CA ALA A 194 -4.53 -33.54 -10.02
C ALA A 194 -4.12 -33.62 -11.49
N GLU A 195 -4.50 -32.61 -12.29
CA GLU A 195 -4.14 -32.51 -13.70
C GLU A 195 -2.62 -32.29 -13.89
N ILE A 196 -2.03 -31.42 -13.07
CA ILE A 196 -0.56 -31.21 -13.05
C ILE A 196 0.17 -32.52 -12.73
N ILE A 197 -0.31 -33.30 -11.75
CA ILE A 197 0.33 -34.56 -11.35
C ILE A 197 0.28 -35.58 -12.50
N GLU A 198 -0.83 -35.68 -13.22
CA GLU A 198 -0.93 -36.58 -14.37
C GLU A 198 -0.05 -36.13 -15.54
N GLU A 199 0.01 -34.83 -15.85
CA GLU A 199 0.90 -34.31 -16.88
C GLU A 199 2.38 -34.50 -16.52
N PHE A 200 2.73 -34.36 -15.23
CA PHE A 200 4.10 -34.59 -14.75
C PHE A 200 4.51 -36.07 -14.87
N LYS A 201 3.59 -37.00 -14.61
CA LYS A 201 3.82 -38.44 -14.81
C LYS A 201 4.09 -38.78 -16.29
N ILE A 202 3.45 -38.07 -17.21
CA ILE A 202 3.59 -38.30 -18.66
C ILE A 202 4.90 -37.68 -19.19
N SER A 203 5.34 -36.54 -18.64
CA SER A 203 6.43 -35.73 -19.21
C SER A 203 7.86 -36.13 -18.79
N LYS A 204 8.07 -37.00 -17.78
CA LYS A 204 9.41 -37.53 -17.44
C LYS A 204 9.41 -39.00 -16.98
N PRO A 205 10.27 -39.89 -17.54
CA PRO A 205 10.63 -41.12 -16.87
C PRO A 205 11.52 -40.79 -15.67
N CYS A 206 11.05 -41.10 -14.46
CA CYS A 206 11.84 -40.93 -13.23
C CYS A 206 13.18 -41.66 -13.36
N ARG A 207 14.31 -40.94 -13.24
CA ARG A 207 15.62 -41.59 -13.02
C ARG A 207 15.58 -42.24 -11.64
N VAL A 208 15.44 -43.57 -11.62
CA VAL A 208 15.70 -44.39 -10.43
C VAL A 208 17.21 -44.36 -10.21
N VAL A 209 17.67 -43.58 -9.25
CA VAL A 209 19.05 -43.66 -8.76
C VAL A 209 19.11 -44.87 -7.84
N GLY A 210 19.64 -45.97 -8.35
CA GLY A 210 19.97 -47.17 -7.59
C GLY A 210 21.35 -47.08 -6.96
#